data_AF-A0A950GR61-F1
#
_entry.id   AF-A0A950GR61-F1
#
_cell.length_a   1.000
_cell.length_b   1.000
_cell.length_c   1.000
_cell.angle_alpha   90.00
_cell.angle_beta   90.00
_cell.angle_gamma   90.00
#
_symmetry.space_group_name_H-M   'P 1'
#
loop_
_entity.id
_entity.type
_entity.pdbx_description
1 polymer ?
#
loop_
_entity_poly.entity_id
_entity_poly.type
_entity_poly.pdbx_seq_one_letter_code
_entity_poly.pdbx_strand_id
1 'polypeptide(L)'
;MDEARLRRKIAVIMAADVCGYSRLVAEDEDGTLKRLMEYRELFAEFVSRGRGRIFNTAGDAVLAEFDSAVEAVRAAMDIQEALKARNAPVPEPRRMIFRIGVSLGDVVERDGDLLGDGVNIAARLQGLAMPGGICVSRAVQEQVVNKVSILFRDIGAQSVKNIPQPVHAFVIADPPALGDAPPATKLELAGRSVKARRLSPVLKISAAVLAFVLLLGGAVLVFNARSRISSQSGGLATTGTNSTDDAAKASTAAWASLAGTPLKPMEVPFVTHDTQQIIQRQYMTQMGPKALAIAGAAIGMSRNAADEEAAKQEALAQCETHAIASRKCELFAVGNTIVWDHPAPRIAKEGPLAPRFVKMATVGEDSVPFMSDEAHKKILDEYMKMSSPKAMVAGPYGRLDYAMGAGSTDDIIRRALQMCADRAHLPCLLVAVGDDVVTRVPQTMPPQGLVNMEGQNVLPASARQEPMKAAAENSWYALARDAGGTFGIGTSSIGEKEAINAALAECRSKGGGTGCTISAIGPFMVKPKS
;
A
#
# COMPACT_ATOMS: atom_id res chain seq x y z
N MET A 1 40.96 -26.26 -13.36
CA MET A 1 39.58 -25.77 -13.15
C MET A 1 39.60 -25.03 -11.83
N ASP A 2 39.44 -23.72 -11.89
CA ASP A 2 39.56 -22.83 -10.74
C ASP A 2 38.29 -22.96 -9.88
N GLU A 3 38.42 -23.36 -8.62
CA GLU A 3 37.31 -23.37 -7.68
C GLU A 3 36.85 -21.92 -7.50
N ALA A 4 35.60 -21.60 -7.86
CA ALA A 4 35.03 -20.27 -7.69
C ALA A 4 35.15 -19.84 -6.22
N ARG A 5 36.16 -19.00 -5.93
CA ARG A 5 36.52 -18.57 -4.58
C ARG A 5 35.46 -17.62 -4.07
N LEU A 6 34.51 -18.15 -3.28
CA LEU A 6 33.53 -17.35 -2.53
C LEU A 6 34.26 -16.29 -1.70
N ARG A 7 34.11 -15.01 -2.08
CA ARG A 7 34.77 -13.89 -1.40
C ARG A 7 33.73 -13.05 -0.67
N ARG A 8 33.80 -13.04 0.65
CA ARG A 8 32.94 -12.21 1.50
C ARG A 8 33.55 -10.82 1.68
N LYS A 9 32.74 -9.77 1.51
CA LYS A 9 33.16 -8.37 1.65
C LYS A 9 31.98 -7.49 2.09
N ILE A 10 32.29 -6.36 2.72
CA ILE A 10 31.30 -5.29 2.92
C ILE A 10 31.26 -4.44 1.65
N ALA A 11 30.07 -4.20 1.12
CA ALA A 11 29.87 -3.34 -0.04
C ALA A 11 28.63 -2.47 0.13
N VAL A 12 28.59 -1.37 -0.61
CA VAL A 12 27.38 -0.56 -0.77
C VAL A 12 26.65 -1.04 -2.01
N ILE A 13 25.42 -1.49 -1.85
CA ILE A 13 24.59 -2.00 -2.93
C ILE A 13 23.51 -0.98 -3.26
N MET A 14 23.44 -0.63 -4.55
CA MET A 14 22.35 0.11 -5.14
C MET A 14 21.46 -0.85 -5.92
N ALA A 15 20.16 -0.79 -5.68
CA ALA A 15 19.14 -1.45 -6.48
C ALA A 15 18.22 -0.41 -7.10
N ALA A 16 17.99 -0.51 -8.40
CA ALA A 16 17.07 0.35 -9.12
C ALA A 16 16.11 -0.47 -9.98
N ASP A 17 14.88 -0.02 -10.12
CA ASP A 17 13.84 -0.74 -10.86
C ASP A 17 12.71 0.21 -11.30
N VAL A 18 12.04 -0.12 -12.41
CA VAL A 18 11.11 0.75 -13.13
C VAL A 18 9.71 0.70 -12.51
N CYS A 19 9.09 1.87 -12.35
CA CYS A 19 7.70 1.96 -11.94
C CYS A 19 6.76 1.56 -13.07
N GLY A 20 6.04 0.45 -12.90
CA GLY A 20 4.96 0.05 -13.81
C GLY A 20 5.45 -0.44 -15.18
N TYR A 21 6.61 -1.10 -15.23
CA TYR A 21 7.24 -1.58 -16.45
C TYR A 21 6.29 -2.42 -17.34
N SER A 22 5.53 -3.35 -16.75
CA SER A 22 4.59 -4.19 -17.51
C SER A 22 3.52 -3.38 -18.26
N ARG A 23 3.10 -2.22 -17.72
CA ARG A 23 2.16 -1.32 -18.40
C ARG A 23 2.81 -0.65 -19.61
N LEU A 24 4.04 -0.15 -19.46
CA LEU A 24 4.79 0.48 -20.55
C LEU A 24 5.02 -0.49 -21.71
N VAL A 25 5.38 -1.74 -21.40
CA VAL A 25 5.54 -2.81 -22.39
C VAL A 25 4.23 -3.15 -23.08
N ALA A 26 3.11 -3.22 -22.35
CA ALA A 26 1.80 -3.50 -22.93
C ALA A 26 1.30 -2.39 -23.89
N GLU A 27 1.72 -1.13 -23.67
CA GLU A 27 1.35 0.00 -24.51
C GLU A 27 2.28 0.16 -25.74
N ASP A 28 3.58 -0.07 -25.58
CA ASP A 28 4.61 0.08 -26.61
C ASP A 28 5.87 -0.71 -26.21
N GLU A 29 5.94 -1.98 -26.63
CA GLU A 29 7.04 -2.89 -26.28
C GLU A 29 8.39 -2.40 -26.84
N ASP A 30 8.47 -2.14 -28.14
CA ASP A 30 9.71 -1.73 -28.82
C ASP A 30 10.23 -0.39 -28.29
N GLY A 31 9.35 0.60 -28.13
CA GLY A 31 9.74 1.91 -27.60
C GLY A 31 10.17 1.86 -26.14
N THR A 32 9.57 0.97 -25.34
CA THR A 32 9.93 0.76 -23.94
C THR A 32 11.30 0.07 -23.81
N LEU A 33 11.55 -0.97 -24.61
CA LEU A 33 12.84 -1.67 -24.61
C LEU A 33 13.98 -0.74 -25.04
N LYS A 34 13.78 0.06 -26.09
CA LYS A 34 14.78 1.04 -26.54
C LYS A 34 15.13 2.05 -25.44
N ARG A 35 14.11 2.62 -24.78
CA ARG A 35 14.31 3.58 -23.69
C ARG A 35 14.99 2.94 -22.47
N LEU A 36 14.67 1.69 -22.16
CA LEU A 36 15.33 0.95 -21.09
C LEU A 36 16.83 0.77 -21.38
N MET A 37 17.21 0.49 -22.63
CA MET A 37 18.62 0.41 -23.04
C MET A 37 19.33 1.76 -22.90
N GLU A 38 18.74 2.85 -23.40
CA GLU A 38 19.29 4.21 -23.27
C GLU A 38 19.48 4.59 -21.79
N TYR A 39 18.52 4.26 -20.93
CA TYR A 39 18.62 4.56 -19.51
C TYR A 39 19.64 3.66 -18.80
N ARG A 40 19.84 2.41 -19.24
CA ARG A 40 20.92 1.55 -18.74
C ARG A 40 22.31 2.11 -19.04
N GLU A 41 22.51 2.71 -20.21
CA GLU A 41 23.77 3.40 -20.54
C GLU A 41 24.01 4.58 -19.59
N LEU A 42 22.96 5.34 -19.28
CA LEU A 42 23.00 6.43 -18.30
C LEU A 42 23.36 5.90 -16.90
N PHE A 43 22.76 4.79 -16.45
CA PHE A 43 23.16 4.13 -15.20
C PHE A 43 24.64 3.73 -15.23
N ALA A 44 25.12 3.11 -16.32
CA ALA A 44 26.52 2.70 -16.44
C ALA A 44 27.49 3.89 -16.35
N GLU A 45 27.15 5.02 -16.97
CA GLU A 45 27.94 6.26 -16.91
C GLU A 45 28.09 6.78 -15.48
N PHE A 46 26.98 6.98 -14.76
CA PHE A 46 27.01 7.53 -13.40
C PHE A 46 27.57 6.54 -12.37
N VAL A 47 27.26 5.25 -12.50
CA VAL A 47 27.84 4.20 -11.65
C VAL A 47 29.37 4.18 -11.82
N SER A 48 29.87 4.24 -13.07
CA SER A 48 31.31 4.27 -13.34
C SER A 48 31.99 5.53 -12.79
N ARG A 49 31.36 6.71 -12.91
CA ARG A 49 31.86 7.97 -12.31
C ARG A 49 32.02 7.88 -10.79
N GLY A 50 31.07 7.22 -10.12
CA GLY A 50 31.14 6.93 -8.68
C GLY A 50 32.10 5.79 -8.30
N ARG A 51 32.90 5.27 -9.25
CA ARG A 51 33.76 4.07 -9.09
C ARG A 51 32.98 2.83 -8.66
N GLY A 52 31.71 2.75 -9.01
CA GLY A 52 30.89 1.57 -8.83
C GLY A 52 30.94 0.63 -10.03
N ARG A 53 30.35 -0.55 -9.87
CA ARG A 53 30.21 -1.57 -10.92
C ARG A 53 28.78 -2.09 -10.95
N ILE A 54 28.18 -2.13 -12.13
CA ILE A 54 26.92 -2.87 -12.34
C ILE A 54 27.28 -4.36 -12.41
N PHE A 55 26.77 -5.15 -11.47
CA PHE A 55 27.08 -6.57 -11.38
C PHE A 55 25.93 -7.44 -11.90
N ASN A 56 24.70 -6.92 -11.95
CA ASN A 56 23.54 -7.65 -12.44
C ASN A 56 22.44 -6.70 -12.97
N THR A 57 21.76 -7.11 -14.04
CA THR A 57 20.60 -6.43 -14.62
C THR A 57 19.53 -7.46 -14.97
N ALA A 58 18.68 -7.80 -14.01
CA ALA A 58 17.60 -8.77 -14.21
C ALA A 58 16.30 -8.06 -14.61
N GLY A 59 15.76 -8.35 -15.80
CA GLY A 59 14.51 -7.73 -16.28
C GLY A 59 14.69 -6.24 -16.57
N ASP A 60 13.98 -5.40 -15.82
CA ASP A 60 14.03 -3.93 -15.81
C ASP A 60 14.84 -3.37 -14.62
N ALA A 61 15.36 -4.25 -13.75
CA ALA A 61 16.17 -3.86 -12.62
C ALA A 61 17.65 -3.63 -13.00
N VAL A 62 18.32 -2.79 -12.21
CA VAL A 62 19.76 -2.51 -12.25
C VAL A 62 20.32 -2.66 -10.85
N LEU A 63 21.32 -3.54 -10.68
CA LEU A 63 22.04 -3.75 -9.43
C LEU A 63 23.50 -3.33 -9.59
N ALA A 64 23.94 -2.43 -8.72
CA ALA A 64 25.30 -1.89 -8.72
C ALA A 64 25.94 -1.97 -7.34
N GLU A 65 27.25 -2.17 -7.29
CA GLU A 65 28.07 -2.09 -6.09
C GLU A 65 28.97 -0.85 -6.09
N PHE A 66 29.23 -0.31 -4.91
CA PHE A 66 30.17 0.78 -4.67
C PHE A 66 30.99 0.50 -3.42
N ASP A 67 32.24 0.97 -3.41
CA ASP A 67 33.09 0.91 -2.21
C ASP A 67 32.78 2.04 -1.21
N SER A 68 32.03 3.06 -1.63
CA SER A 68 31.72 4.26 -0.83
C SER A 68 30.24 4.57 -0.80
N ALA A 69 29.69 4.74 0.40
CA ALA A 69 28.28 5.11 0.61
C ALA A 69 27.98 6.52 0.06
N VAL A 70 28.95 7.42 0.13
CA VAL A 70 28.84 8.79 -0.38
C VAL A 70 28.74 8.79 -1.91
N GLU A 71 29.61 8.01 -2.57
CA GLU A 71 29.62 7.94 -4.04
C GLU A 71 28.36 7.24 -4.57
N ALA A 72 27.88 6.20 -3.88
CA ALA A 72 26.61 5.54 -4.23
C ALA A 72 25.42 6.50 -4.15
N VAL A 73 25.34 7.31 -3.08
CA VAL A 73 24.25 8.27 -2.92
C VAL A 73 24.32 9.41 -3.94
N ARG A 74 25.53 9.94 -4.22
CA ARG A 74 25.71 10.96 -5.28
C ARG A 74 25.31 10.42 -6.65
N ALA A 75 25.79 9.23 -7.01
CA ALA A 75 25.41 8.58 -8.26
C ALA A 75 23.89 8.37 -8.35
N ALA A 76 23.23 7.96 -7.26
CA ALA A 76 21.77 7.82 -7.24
C ALA A 76 21.04 9.14 -7.52
N MET A 77 21.51 10.25 -6.94
CA MET A 77 20.93 11.58 -7.16
C MET A 77 21.13 12.04 -8.60
N ASP A 78 22.36 11.94 -9.12
CA ASP A 78 22.69 12.35 -10.48
C ASP A 78 21.88 11.54 -11.51
N ILE A 79 21.70 10.23 -11.25
CA ILE A 79 20.85 9.36 -12.06
C ILE A 79 19.40 9.85 -12.04
N GLN A 80 18.82 10.13 -10.87
CA GLN A 80 17.43 10.59 -10.79
C GLN A 80 17.23 11.94 -11.49
N GLU A 81 18.18 12.87 -11.34
CA GLU A 81 18.14 14.16 -12.02
C GLU A 81 18.23 14.01 -13.55
N ALA A 82 19.17 13.18 -14.03
CA ALA A 82 19.32 12.93 -15.46
C ALA A 82 18.11 12.19 -16.05
N LEU A 83 17.53 11.23 -15.34
CA LEU A 83 16.28 10.57 -15.73
C LEU A 83 15.11 11.56 -15.77
N LYS A 84 15.02 12.50 -14.83
CA LYS A 84 14.00 13.56 -14.83
C LYS A 84 14.14 14.45 -16.06
N ALA A 85 15.36 14.84 -16.42
CA ALA A 85 15.62 15.62 -17.63
C ALA A 85 15.26 14.84 -18.92
N ARG A 86 15.59 13.54 -18.98
CA ARG A 86 15.28 12.68 -20.14
C ARG A 86 13.78 12.38 -20.29
N ASN A 87 13.05 12.31 -19.17
CA ASN A 87 11.59 12.11 -19.17
C ASN A 87 10.79 13.39 -19.42
N ALA A 88 11.37 14.59 -19.26
CA ALA A 88 10.68 15.86 -19.48
C ALA A 88 10.01 16.00 -20.87
N PRO A 89 10.68 15.66 -22.00
CA PRO A 89 10.05 15.72 -23.33
C PRO A 89 9.11 14.53 -23.63
N VAL A 90 9.04 13.52 -22.76
CA VAL A 90 8.20 12.33 -22.96
C VAL A 90 6.80 12.57 -22.38
N PRO A 91 5.71 12.22 -23.09
CA PRO A 91 4.35 12.29 -22.55
C PRO A 91 4.24 11.51 -21.23
N GLU A 92 3.51 12.06 -20.27
CA GLU A 92 3.42 11.54 -18.90
C GLU A 92 3.10 10.03 -18.81
N PRO A 93 2.16 9.46 -19.59
CA PRO A 93 1.87 8.02 -19.55
C PRO A 93 3.06 7.14 -19.98
N ARG A 94 3.99 7.67 -20.78
CA ARG A 94 5.14 6.95 -21.35
C ARG A 94 6.46 7.22 -20.63
N ARG A 95 6.45 8.06 -19.59
CA ARG A 95 7.65 8.35 -18.79
C ARG A 95 8.09 7.08 -18.05
N MET A 96 9.38 6.80 -18.11
CA MET A 96 9.97 5.65 -17.43
C MET A 96 10.69 6.14 -16.16
N ILE A 97 10.02 5.96 -15.03
CA ILE A 97 10.44 6.48 -13.73
C ILE A 97 11.09 5.35 -12.93
N PHE A 98 12.28 5.58 -12.39
CA PHE A 98 12.98 4.62 -11.55
C PHE A 98 12.80 4.92 -10.07
N ARG A 99 12.83 3.86 -9.26
CA ARG A 99 13.03 3.93 -7.82
C ARG A 99 14.41 3.40 -7.50
N ILE A 100 15.09 4.01 -6.52
CA ILE A 100 16.44 3.59 -6.12
C ILE A 100 16.48 3.29 -4.62
N GLY A 101 17.10 2.17 -4.26
CA GLY A 101 17.40 1.75 -2.90
C GLY A 101 18.90 1.59 -2.70
N VAL A 102 19.46 2.09 -1.60
CA VAL A 102 20.89 1.97 -1.28
C VAL A 102 21.09 1.38 0.11
N SER A 103 21.87 0.30 0.19
CA SER A 103 22.20 -0.36 1.46
C SER A 103 23.71 -0.57 1.59
N LEU A 104 24.21 -0.59 2.83
CA LEU A 104 25.55 -1.04 3.17
C LEU A 104 25.41 -2.39 3.89
N GLY A 105 26.09 -3.42 3.43
CA GLY A 105 25.98 -4.73 4.06
C GLY A 105 27.04 -5.73 3.60
N ASP A 106 27.04 -6.86 4.29
CA ASP A 106 27.88 -8.01 3.96
C ASP A 106 27.32 -8.74 2.73
N VAL A 107 28.20 -9.02 1.77
CA VAL A 107 27.89 -9.69 0.52
C VAL A 107 28.95 -10.73 0.19
N VAL A 108 28.53 -11.77 -0.52
CA VAL A 108 29.39 -12.82 -1.03
C VAL A 108 29.44 -12.69 -2.54
N GLU A 109 30.66 -12.49 -3.05
CA GLU A 109 30.95 -12.44 -4.47
C GLU A 109 31.17 -13.86 -5.00
N ARG A 110 30.44 -14.18 -6.07
CA ARG A 110 30.53 -15.47 -6.78
C ARG A 110 30.32 -15.22 -8.27
N ASP A 111 31.29 -15.64 -9.09
CA ASP A 111 31.21 -15.56 -10.56
C ASP A 111 30.87 -14.16 -11.10
N GLY A 112 31.32 -13.11 -10.38
CA GLY A 112 31.07 -11.70 -10.71
C GLY A 112 29.74 -11.13 -10.21
N ASP A 113 28.83 -11.96 -9.69
CA ASP A 113 27.55 -11.59 -9.06
C ASP A 113 27.72 -11.45 -7.54
N LEU A 114 26.80 -10.71 -6.90
CA LEU A 114 26.79 -10.50 -5.46
C LEU A 114 25.50 -11.06 -4.85
N LEU A 115 25.67 -11.84 -3.79
CA LEU A 115 24.58 -12.44 -3.05
C LEU A 115 24.69 -12.09 -1.56
N GLY A 116 23.56 -11.93 -0.89
CA GLY A 116 23.52 -11.73 0.56
C GLY A 116 22.53 -10.67 1.01
N ASP A 117 22.55 -10.40 2.31
CA ASP A 117 21.58 -9.52 2.95
C ASP A 117 21.70 -8.09 2.44
N GLY A 118 22.90 -7.61 2.13
CA GLY A 118 23.10 -6.27 1.55
C GLY A 118 22.29 -6.04 0.27
N VAL A 119 22.26 -7.05 -0.61
CA VAL A 119 21.51 -7.02 -1.89
C VAL A 119 20.00 -7.09 -1.64
N ASN A 120 19.58 -8.01 -0.77
CA ASN A 120 18.17 -8.17 -0.40
C ASN A 120 17.61 -6.89 0.23
N ILE A 121 18.37 -6.26 1.13
CA ILE A 121 17.98 -5.01 1.78
C ILE A 121 17.88 -3.88 0.75
N ALA A 122 18.87 -3.72 -0.13
CA ALA A 122 18.85 -2.66 -1.16
C ALA A 122 17.62 -2.78 -2.08
N ALA A 123 17.30 -3.98 -2.56
CA ALA A 123 16.10 -4.23 -3.36
C ALA A 123 14.80 -3.89 -2.61
N ARG A 124 14.76 -4.10 -1.29
CA ARG A 124 13.59 -3.74 -0.47
C ARG A 124 13.48 -2.25 -0.25
N LEU A 125 14.59 -1.57 0.01
CA LEU A 125 14.62 -0.11 0.10
C LEU A 125 14.16 0.55 -1.20
N GLN A 126 14.56 -0.01 -2.36
CA GLN A 126 14.05 0.44 -3.66
C GLN A 126 12.52 0.35 -3.73
N GLY A 127 11.94 -0.74 -3.22
CA GLY A 127 10.49 -0.91 -3.14
C GLY A 127 9.79 0.19 -2.34
N LEU A 128 10.44 0.71 -1.28
CA LEU A 128 9.93 1.76 -0.40
C LEU A 128 10.02 3.17 -1.02
N ALA A 129 11.05 3.43 -1.83
CA ALA A 129 11.26 4.74 -2.46
C ALA A 129 10.10 5.13 -3.38
N MET A 130 9.56 6.35 -3.24
CA MET A 130 8.53 6.89 -4.17
C MET A 130 9.04 6.88 -5.62
N PRO A 131 8.17 6.89 -6.65
CA PRO A 131 8.60 7.04 -8.04
C PRO A 131 9.53 8.27 -8.19
N GLY A 132 10.74 8.07 -8.71
CA GLY A 132 11.76 9.12 -8.82
C GLY A 132 12.53 9.41 -7.53
N GLY A 133 12.25 8.66 -6.46
CA GLY A 133 12.86 8.82 -5.15
C GLY A 133 14.03 7.87 -4.89
N ILE A 134 14.75 8.17 -3.80
CA ILE A 134 15.87 7.38 -3.30
C ILE A 134 15.62 7.04 -1.83
N CYS A 135 15.73 5.76 -1.47
CA CYS A 135 15.65 5.27 -0.11
C CYS A 135 16.98 4.63 0.31
N VAL A 136 17.43 4.92 1.53
CA VAL A 136 18.72 4.46 2.05
C VAL A 136 18.55 3.79 3.41
N SER A 137 19.42 2.83 3.73
CA SER A 137 19.46 2.25 5.08
C SER A 137 20.09 3.21 6.09
N ARG A 138 19.85 3.00 7.38
CA ARG A 138 20.53 3.71 8.48
C ARG A 138 22.05 3.70 8.33
N ALA A 139 22.64 2.55 8.01
CA ALA A 139 24.08 2.43 7.84
C ALA A 139 24.63 3.32 6.72
N VAL A 140 23.86 3.50 5.63
CA VAL A 140 24.22 4.44 4.56
C VAL A 140 24.04 5.88 5.02
N GLN A 141 22.91 6.21 5.66
CA GLN A 141 22.62 7.56 6.15
C GLN A 141 23.69 8.04 7.14
N GLU A 142 24.09 7.22 8.10
CA GLU A 142 25.11 7.54 9.10
C GLU A 142 26.48 7.85 8.46
N GLN A 143 26.78 7.23 7.33
CA GLN A 143 28.01 7.48 6.58
C GLN A 143 27.97 8.76 5.73
N VAL A 144 26.78 9.29 5.44
CA VAL A 144 26.55 10.36 4.45
C VAL A 144 26.09 11.68 5.06
N VAL A 145 25.35 11.66 6.18
CA VAL A 145 24.64 12.82 6.78
C VAL A 145 25.49 14.07 7.03
N ASN A 146 26.82 13.93 7.14
CA ASN A 146 27.77 15.05 7.33
C ASN A 146 28.73 15.29 6.15
N LYS A 147 28.56 14.56 5.04
CA LYS A 147 29.47 14.58 3.89
C LYS A 147 28.82 15.09 2.61
N VAL A 148 27.48 15.14 2.58
CA VAL A 148 26.71 15.67 1.46
C VAL A 148 25.55 16.49 2.01
N SER A 149 25.33 17.67 1.44
CA SER A 149 24.27 18.60 1.84
C SER A 149 22.90 18.12 1.33
N ILE A 150 22.38 17.05 1.94
CA ILE A 150 21.13 16.40 1.57
C ILE A 150 20.23 16.31 2.82
N LEU A 151 18.93 16.52 2.64
CA LEU A 151 17.96 16.26 3.69
C LEU A 151 17.51 14.81 3.67
N PHE A 152 17.65 14.13 4.82
CA PHE A 152 17.13 12.79 5.03
C PHE A 152 15.84 12.88 5.85
N ARG A 153 14.76 12.31 5.34
CA ARG A 153 13.53 12.10 6.09
C ARG A 153 13.49 10.67 6.61
N ASP A 154 13.46 10.54 7.93
CA ASP A 154 13.36 9.26 8.62
C ASP A 154 11.98 8.61 8.37
N ILE A 155 11.98 7.35 7.93
CA ILE A 155 10.75 6.54 7.75
C ILE A 155 10.69 5.34 8.71
N GLY A 156 11.60 5.27 9.68
CA GLY A 156 11.58 4.31 10.77
C GLY A 156 12.05 2.91 10.39
N ALA A 157 11.78 1.96 11.29
CA ALA A 157 12.11 0.55 11.14
C ALA A 157 11.14 -0.16 10.19
N GLN A 158 11.68 -0.78 9.14
CA GLN A 158 10.94 -1.44 8.08
C GLN A 158 11.12 -2.95 8.19
N SER A 159 10.04 -3.69 8.43
CA SER A 159 10.07 -5.15 8.39
C SER A 159 10.06 -5.63 6.95
N VAL A 160 11.03 -6.45 6.58
CA VAL A 160 11.17 -6.96 5.21
C VAL A 160 11.16 -8.50 5.21
N LYS A 161 10.54 -9.08 4.18
CA LYS A 161 10.40 -10.54 4.05
C LYS A 161 11.77 -11.21 4.09
N ASN A 162 11.91 -12.23 4.94
CA ASN A 162 13.12 -13.04 5.12
C ASN A 162 14.32 -12.35 5.79
N ILE A 163 14.13 -11.21 6.47
CA ILE A 163 15.16 -10.62 7.35
C ILE A 163 14.62 -10.57 8.78
N PRO A 164 15.30 -11.20 9.76
CA PRO A 164 14.77 -11.35 11.13
C PRO A 164 14.77 -10.03 11.92
N GLN A 165 15.58 -9.05 11.54
CA GLN A 165 15.62 -7.74 12.18
C GLN A 165 15.08 -6.64 11.23
N PRO A 166 14.19 -5.75 11.71
CA PRO A 166 13.73 -4.61 10.93
C PRO A 166 14.89 -3.71 10.49
N VAL A 167 14.86 -3.27 9.24
CA VAL A 167 15.85 -2.34 8.68
C VAL A 167 15.35 -0.91 8.85
N HIS A 168 16.08 -0.09 9.58
CA HIS A 168 15.76 1.34 9.69
C HIS A 168 16.13 2.06 8.38
N ALA A 169 15.18 2.80 7.82
CA ALA A 169 15.30 3.41 6.50
C ALA A 169 15.05 4.94 6.51
N PHE A 170 15.62 5.62 5.52
CA PHE A 170 15.47 7.04 5.29
C PHE A 170 15.16 7.29 3.81
N VAL A 171 14.44 8.36 3.49
CA VAL A 171 14.27 8.82 2.11
C VAL A 171 15.02 10.14 1.93
N ILE A 172 15.66 10.29 0.77
CA ILE A 172 16.28 11.56 0.39
C ILE A 172 15.18 12.52 -0.06
N ALA A 173 15.15 13.71 0.55
CA ALA A 173 14.24 14.78 0.22
C ALA A 173 14.99 15.90 -0.51
N ASP A 174 14.34 16.52 -1.50
CA ASP A 174 14.86 17.74 -2.12
C ASP A 174 15.00 18.83 -1.03
N PRO A 175 16.10 19.62 -1.03
CA PRO A 175 16.20 20.75 -0.13
C PRO A 175 15.06 21.74 -0.44
N PRO A 176 14.40 22.32 0.59
CA PRO A 176 13.47 23.42 0.37
C PRO A 176 14.24 24.56 -0.30
N ALA A 177 13.61 25.21 -1.29
CA ALA A 177 14.14 26.44 -1.87
C ALA A 177 14.45 27.42 -0.71
N LEU A 178 15.67 28.00 -0.70
CA LEU A 178 16.09 28.90 0.38
C LEU A 178 15.05 30.01 0.59
N GLY A 179 14.35 29.93 1.73
CA GLY A 179 13.30 30.86 2.13
C GLY A 179 12.71 30.54 3.51
N ASP A 180 12.62 29.27 3.88
CA ASP A 180 11.93 28.84 5.10
C ASP A 180 12.79 27.96 6.02
N ALA A 181 13.72 28.56 6.76
CA ALA A 181 14.30 27.93 7.95
C ALA A 181 13.86 28.68 9.21
N PRO A 182 13.12 28.05 10.15
CA PRO A 182 12.95 28.61 11.49
C PRO A 182 14.26 28.49 12.30
N PRO A 183 14.52 29.39 13.27
CA PRO A 183 15.81 29.45 13.95
C PRO A 183 16.03 28.23 14.86
N ALA A 184 17.26 27.71 14.85
CA ALA A 184 17.69 26.60 15.69
C ALA A 184 17.76 27.01 17.17
N THR A 185 16.94 26.40 18.01
CA THR A 185 17.01 26.57 19.47
C THR A 185 18.11 25.66 20.05
N LYS A 186 19.14 26.28 20.65
CA LYS A 186 20.15 25.58 21.48
C LYS A 186 19.46 24.85 22.63
N LEU A 187 19.65 23.53 22.73
CA LEU A 187 19.34 22.78 23.95
C LEU A 187 20.55 22.87 24.89
N GLU A 188 20.44 23.62 25.98
CA GLU A 188 21.38 23.53 27.10
C GLU A 188 21.13 22.24 27.90
N LEU A 189 22.23 21.52 28.16
CA LEU A 189 22.25 20.28 28.92
C LEU A 189 22.27 20.60 30.42
N ALA A 190 21.11 20.64 31.08
CA ALA A 190 21.02 20.70 32.54
C ALA A 190 20.98 19.28 33.11
N GLY A 191 22.12 18.83 33.65
CA GLY A 191 22.23 17.55 34.33
C GLY A 191 21.44 17.48 35.64
N ARG A 192 20.80 16.34 35.90
CA ARG A 192 20.39 15.93 37.24
C ARG A 192 20.52 14.41 37.40
N SER A 193 21.34 14.04 38.39
CA SER A 193 21.60 12.68 38.83
C SER A 193 20.35 12.00 39.39
N VAL A 194 20.07 10.77 38.99
CA VAL A 194 19.10 9.90 39.68
C VAL A 194 19.86 8.89 40.52
N LYS A 195 19.71 9.00 41.85
CA LYS A 195 20.21 8.03 42.84
C LYS A 195 19.43 6.72 42.73
N ALA A 196 20.18 5.62 42.69
CA ALA A 196 19.65 4.26 42.80
C ALA A 196 18.98 4.03 44.16
N ARG A 197 17.75 3.51 44.16
CA ARG A 197 17.07 3.01 45.36
C ARG A 197 16.94 1.50 45.27
N ARG A 198 17.68 0.81 46.15
CA ARG A 198 17.57 -0.62 46.46
C ARG A 198 16.16 -0.94 46.97
N LEU A 199 15.62 -2.08 46.56
CA LEU A 199 14.54 -2.78 47.26
C LEU A 199 14.86 -4.29 47.28
N SER A 200 14.60 -4.87 48.45
CA SER A 200 15.01 -6.19 48.96
C SER A 200 14.05 -7.33 48.59
N PRO A 201 14.44 -8.60 48.83
CA PRO A 201 13.82 -9.78 48.21
C PRO A 201 12.85 -10.50 49.17
N VAL A 202 11.65 -10.89 48.74
CA VAL A 202 10.96 -12.09 49.26
C VAL A 202 9.97 -12.67 48.23
N LEU A 203 10.04 -14.00 48.09
CA LEU A 203 9.00 -14.99 47.78
C LEU A 203 8.99 -15.65 46.39
N LYS A 204 9.40 -16.93 46.42
CA LYS A 204 9.33 -17.98 45.39
C LYS A 204 7.95 -18.65 45.39
N ILE A 205 7.74 -19.53 44.40
CA ILE A 205 6.66 -20.54 44.12
C ILE A 205 5.96 -20.14 42.80
N SER A 206 5.85 -20.93 41.72
CA SER A 206 6.16 -22.35 41.44
C SER A 206 6.28 -22.54 39.92
N ALA A 207 7.22 -23.40 39.51
CA ALA A 207 7.35 -23.93 38.16
C ALA A 207 6.83 -25.38 38.16
N ALA A 208 5.73 -25.67 37.45
CA ALA A 208 5.32 -27.02 37.04
C ALA A 208 3.99 -26.99 36.27
N VAL A 209 3.92 -26.44 35.05
CA VAL A 209 2.80 -26.71 34.11
C VAL A 209 3.24 -26.73 32.63
N LEU A 210 4.34 -26.08 32.23
CA LEU A 210 4.65 -25.88 30.81
C LEU A 210 5.51 -26.99 30.15
N ALA A 211 5.41 -28.23 30.62
CA ALA A 211 6.13 -29.38 30.05
C ALA A 211 5.21 -30.47 29.48
N PHE A 212 3.89 -30.28 29.46
CA PHE A 212 2.94 -31.35 29.09
C PHE A 212 2.20 -31.13 27.74
N VAL A 213 2.39 -29.99 27.06
CA VAL A 213 1.62 -29.68 25.83
C VAL A 213 2.42 -29.90 24.53
N LEU A 214 3.71 -30.24 24.60
CA LEU A 214 4.58 -30.45 23.43
C LEU A 214 4.72 -31.93 22.99
N LEU A 215 3.72 -32.78 23.24
CA LEU A 215 3.80 -34.21 22.89
C LEU A 215 2.60 -34.79 22.10
N LEU A 216 1.71 -33.97 21.52
CA LEU A 216 0.53 -34.49 20.80
C LEU A 216 0.17 -33.70 19.52
N GLY A 217 1.11 -33.52 18.59
CA GLY A 217 0.79 -32.83 17.34
C GLY A 217 1.65 -33.18 16.13
N GLY A 218 2.35 -34.32 16.16
CA GLY A 218 3.14 -34.81 15.04
C GLY A 218 2.54 -36.08 14.46
N ALA A 219 2.46 -36.12 13.13
CA ALA A 219 2.04 -37.20 12.25
C ALA A 219 0.54 -37.28 11.98
N VAL A 220 0.16 -36.96 10.73
CA VAL A 220 -0.65 -37.81 9.85
C VAL A 220 -0.80 -37.09 8.49
N LEU A 221 -0.37 -37.80 7.43
CA LEU A 221 -0.67 -37.64 5.99
C LEU A 221 0.40 -37.05 5.05
N VAL A 222 1.33 -37.93 4.66
CA VAL A 222 1.76 -38.09 3.26
C VAL A 222 1.41 -39.52 2.85
N PHE A 223 0.34 -39.72 2.06
CA PHE A 223 0.18 -40.88 1.17
C PHE A 223 -1.08 -40.70 0.29
N ASN A 224 -0.91 -40.30 -0.98
CA ASN A 224 -1.11 -41.20 -2.13
C ASN A 224 -1.23 -40.45 -3.45
N ALA A 225 -0.57 -41.01 -4.44
CA ALA A 225 -0.44 -40.52 -5.80
C ALA A 225 -1.28 -41.35 -6.78
N ARG A 226 -1.60 -40.71 -7.91
CA ARG A 226 -1.70 -41.26 -9.28
C ARG A 226 -2.78 -42.31 -9.61
N SER A 227 -3.65 -41.93 -10.55
CA SER A 227 -3.89 -42.56 -11.87
C SER A 227 -5.19 -41.97 -12.46
N ARG A 228 -5.52 -41.89 -13.75
CA ARG A 228 -4.91 -42.04 -15.09
C ARG A 228 -5.94 -41.39 -16.05
N ILE A 229 -5.51 -40.57 -17.02
CA ILE A 229 -5.62 -40.78 -18.49
C ILE A 229 -7.04 -41.06 -19.02
N SER A 230 -7.59 -40.15 -19.86
CA SER A 230 -7.79 -40.37 -21.31
C SER A 230 -8.83 -39.40 -21.92
N SER A 231 -8.46 -38.80 -23.07
CA SER A 231 -9.25 -38.52 -24.30
C SER A 231 -10.67 -37.94 -24.19
N GLN A 232 -11.17 -36.98 -24.97
CA GLN A 232 -10.93 -36.63 -26.39
C GLN A 232 -11.86 -35.40 -26.66
N SER A 233 -11.37 -34.31 -27.23
CA SER A 233 -11.56 -33.87 -28.64
C SER A 233 -12.92 -33.28 -29.04
N GLY A 234 -12.86 -32.07 -29.62
CA GLY A 234 -13.83 -31.51 -30.58
C GLY A 234 -14.89 -30.62 -29.94
N GLY A 235 -15.14 -29.39 -30.37
CA GLY A 235 -14.68 -28.61 -31.53
C GLY A 235 -15.61 -27.38 -31.67
N LEU A 236 -15.07 -26.31 -32.27
CA LEU A 236 -15.70 -25.31 -33.15
C LEU A 236 -17.19 -24.92 -32.87
N ALA A 237 -17.57 -23.65 -32.74
CA ALA A 237 -17.49 -22.56 -33.73
C ALA A 237 -18.36 -21.41 -33.11
N THR A 238 -18.02 -20.12 -33.10
CA THR A 238 -17.98 -19.10 -34.17
C THR A 238 -18.86 -17.89 -33.80
N THR A 239 -18.19 -16.73 -33.73
CA THR A 239 -18.51 -15.41 -34.31
C THR A 239 -19.83 -14.68 -34.04
N GLY A 240 -19.68 -13.37 -33.85
CA GLY A 240 -20.67 -12.32 -34.16
C GLY A 240 -20.47 -11.07 -33.31
N THR A 241 -19.41 -10.28 -33.55
CA THR A 241 -19.40 -9.00 -34.31
C THR A 241 -20.22 -7.84 -33.73
N ASN A 242 -19.45 -6.82 -33.34
CA ASN A 242 -19.64 -5.37 -33.52
C ASN A 242 -20.95 -4.69 -33.06
N SER A 243 -20.78 -3.70 -32.18
CA SER A 243 -20.92 -2.30 -32.60
C SER A 243 -20.37 -1.35 -31.54
N THR A 244 -19.53 -0.43 -32.01
CA THR A 244 -19.19 0.85 -31.41
C THR A 244 -20.45 1.67 -31.15
N ASP A 245 -20.62 2.13 -29.92
CA ASP A 245 -21.12 3.45 -29.51
C ASP A 245 -21.43 3.38 -28.02
N ASP A 246 -20.80 4.26 -27.23
CA ASP A 246 -21.34 4.85 -25.98
C ASP A 246 -20.21 5.52 -25.18
N ALA A 247 -19.58 6.53 -25.77
CA ALA A 247 -18.73 7.50 -25.07
C ALA A 247 -19.54 8.45 -24.15
N ALA A 248 -20.68 7.99 -23.61
CA ALA A 248 -21.58 8.78 -22.78
C ALA A 248 -22.21 8.00 -21.60
N LYS A 249 -21.64 6.84 -21.21
CA LYS A 249 -22.06 6.05 -20.01
C LYS A 249 -21.20 6.29 -18.77
N ALA A 250 -20.37 7.32 -18.76
CA ALA A 250 -19.36 7.55 -17.72
C ALA A 250 -19.84 8.28 -16.44
N SER A 251 -21.15 8.39 -16.16
CA SER A 251 -21.60 9.12 -14.95
C SER A 251 -22.65 8.44 -14.06
N THR A 252 -22.96 7.15 -14.25
CA THR A 252 -23.94 6.42 -13.40
C THR A 252 -23.65 4.93 -13.23
N ALA A 253 -22.39 4.48 -13.22
CA ALA A 253 -22.09 3.12 -12.75
C ALA A 253 -22.15 3.07 -11.20
N ALA A 254 -23.29 3.41 -10.62
CA ALA A 254 -23.65 3.09 -9.27
C ALA A 254 -23.77 1.55 -9.19
N TRP A 255 -22.93 0.89 -8.39
CA TRP A 255 -23.21 -0.46 -7.89
C TRP A 255 -23.38 -1.56 -8.97
N ALA A 256 -22.58 -1.53 -10.05
CA ALA A 256 -22.65 -2.60 -11.06
C ALA A 256 -22.22 -3.95 -10.46
N SER A 257 -23.14 -4.92 -10.51
CA SER A 257 -22.89 -6.31 -10.12
C SER A 257 -21.78 -6.92 -10.99
N LEU A 258 -20.96 -7.80 -10.40
CA LEU A 258 -19.98 -8.59 -11.15
C LEU A 258 -20.61 -9.82 -11.83
N ALA A 259 -21.89 -10.10 -11.55
CA ALA A 259 -22.62 -11.23 -12.10
C ALA A 259 -22.51 -11.29 -13.63
N GLY A 260 -22.21 -12.47 -14.16
CA GLY A 260 -22.05 -12.73 -15.58
C GLY A 260 -20.66 -12.42 -16.16
N THR A 261 -19.74 -11.83 -15.37
CA THR A 261 -18.38 -11.55 -15.83
C THR A 261 -17.42 -12.72 -15.61
N PRO A 262 -16.32 -12.85 -16.40
CA PRO A 262 -15.31 -13.87 -16.17
C PRO A 262 -14.61 -13.69 -14.82
N LEU A 263 -14.44 -14.79 -14.08
CA LEU A 263 -13.72 -14.83 -12.83
C LEU A 263 -12.24 -14.47 -13.05
N LYS A 264 -11.79 -13.41 -12.39
CA LYS A 264 -10.39 -13.04 -12.29
C LYS A 264 -9.91 -13.30 -10.86
N PRO A 265 -9.05 -14.32 -10.62
CA PRO A 265 -8.64 -14.71 -9.27
C PRO A 265 -8.02 -13.59 -8.45
N MET A 266 -7.25 -12.71 -9.09
CA MET A 266 -6.58 -11.58 -8.42
C MET A 266 -7.55 -10.45 -8.04
N GLU A 267 -8.79 -10.48 -8.52
CA GLU A 267 -9.84 -9.49 -8.21
C GLU A 267 -10.86 -10.03 -7.20
N VAL A 268 -10.73 -11.27 -6.72
CA VAL A 268 -11.64 -11.85 -5.72
C VAL A 268 -11.54 -11.04 -4.42
N PRO A 269 -12.66 -10.49 -3.90
CA PRO A 269 -12.65 -9.61 -2.74
C PRO A 269 -12.47 -10.37 -1.41
N PHE A 270 -12.08 -9.65 -0.36
CA PHE A 270 -12.00 -10.07 1.06
C PHE A 270 -10.96 -11.13 1.44
N VAL A 271 -10.61 -12.00 0.51
CA VAL A 271 -9.62 -13.08 0.66
C VAL A 271 -8.20 -12.51 0.63
N THR A 272 -7.22 -13.22 1.19
CA THR A 272 -5.81 -12.80 1.15
C THR A 272 -5.20 -12.98 -0.24
N HIS A 273 -4.09 -12.28 -0.53
CA HIS A 273 -3.32 -12.46 -1.75
C HIS A 273 -2.90 -13.92 -1.99
N ASP A 274 -2.49 -14.63 -0.92
CA ASP A 274 -2.15 -16.05 -1.00
C ASP A 274 -3.36 -16.89 -1.42
N THR A 275 -4.55 -16.57 -0.89
CA THR A 275 -5.81 -17.20 -1.32
C THR A 275 -6.12 -16.89 -2.79
N GLN A 276 -5.91 -15.66 -3.26
CA GLN A 276 -6.07 -15.31 -4.68
C GLN A 276 -5.15 -16.17 -5.57
N GLN A 277 -3.90 -16.38 -5.16
CA GLN A 277 -2.97 -17.27 -5.85
C GLN A 277 -3.39 -18.75 -5.78
N ILE A 278 -4.03 -19.18 -4.68
CA ILE A 278 -4.58 -20.53 -4.56
C ILE A 278 -5.75 -20.70 -5.54
N ILE A 279 -6.66 -19.73 -5.64
CA ILE A 279 -7.75 -19.74 -6.63
C ILE A 279 -7.17 -19.84 -8.05
N GLN A 280 -6.15 -19.03 -8.37
CA GLN A 280 -5.49 -19.08 -9.67
C GLN A 280 -4.87 -20.45 -9.98
N ARG A 281 -4.20 -21.08 -9.00
CA ARG A 281 -3.45 -22.33 -9.22
C ARG A 281 -4.28 -23.60 -9.09
N GLN A 282 -5.35 -23.57 -8.30
CA GLN A 282 -6.11 -24.77 -7.94
C GLN A 282 -7.55 -24.77 -8.45
N TYR A 283 -8.17 -23.61 -8.65
CA TYR A 283 -9.55 -23.50 -9.15
C TYR A 283 -9.57 -23.24 -10.65
N MET A 284 -8.79 -22.27 -11.15
CA MET A 284 -8.80 -21.93 -12.58
C MET A 284 -8.29 -23.06 -13.47
N THR A 285 -7.42 -23.92 -12.95
CA THR A 285 -6.85 -25.05 -13.68
C THR A 285 -7.80 -26.24 -13.81
N GLN A 286 -8.93 -26.25 -13.10
CA GLN A 286 -9.90 -27.36 -13.16
C GLN A 286 -10.82 -27.21 -14.36
N MET A 287 -11.04 -28.32 -15.07
CA MET A 287 -11.87 -28.37 -16.27
C MET A 287 -13.30 -28.86 -16.01
N GLY A 288 -13.53 -29.63 -14.94
CA GLY A 288 -14.86 -30.13 -14.57
C GLY A 288 -15.72 -29.11 -13.81
N PRO A 289 -16.98 -29.46 -13.50
CA PRO A 289 -17.88 -28.65 -12.68
C PRO A 289 -17.18 -28.19 -11.40
N LYS A 290 -17.26 -26.89 -11.14
CA LYS A 290 -16.58 -26.24 -10.02
C LYS A 290 -17.35 -25.01 -9.60
N ALA A 291 -17.29 -24.69 -8.32
CA ALA A 291 -17.88 -23.48 -7.78
C ALA A 291 -16.97 -22.92 -6.67
N LEU A 292 -17.00 -21.60 -6.54
CA LEU A 292 -16.28 -20.85 -5.53
C LEU A 292 -17.33 -20.13 -4.68
N ALA A 293 -17.32 -20.37 -3.38
CA ALA A 293 -18.13 -19.67 -2.40
C ALA A 293 -17.23 -18.84 -1.48
N ILE A 294 -17.73 -17.69 -1.02
CA ILE A 294 -17.02 -16.82 -0.08
C ILE A 294 -17.95 -16.34 1.04
N ALA A 295 -17.36 -16.07 2.21
CA ALA A 295 -18.00 -15.40 3.35
C ALA A 295 -16.97 -14.51 4.06
N GLY A 296 -16.78 -13.29 3.55
CA GLY A 296 -15.64 -12.48 3.98
C GLY A 296 -14.31 -13.19 3.66
N ALA A 297 -13.48 -13.44 4.67
CA ALA A 297 -12.19 -14.11 4.47
C ALA A 297 -12.31 -15.64 4.28
N ALA A 298 -13.46 -16.24 4.62
CA ALA A 298 -13.69 -17.67 4.43
C ALA A 298 -14.00 -17.97 2.96
N ILE A 299 -13.50 -19.11 2.48
CA ILE A 299 -13.70 -19.58 1.12
C ILE A 299 -14.08 -21.06 1.12
N GLY A 300 -14.80 -21.47 0.08
CA GLY A 300 -14.96 -22.86 -0.28
C GLY A 300 -14.84 -23.02 -1.79
N MET A 301 -14.12 -24.05 -2.22
CA MET A 301 -13.80 -24.33 -3.61
C MET A 301 -14.06 -25.79 -3.92
N SER A 302 -15.16 -26.06 -4.61
CA SER A 302 -15.33 -27.35 -5.27
C SER A 302 -14.39 -27.44 -6.47
N ARG A 303 -13.73 -28.58 -6.63
CA ARG A 303 -12.80 -28.84 -7.74
C ARG A 303 -13.21 -30.14 -8.39
N ASN A 304 -13.78 -30.06 -9.60
CA ASN A 304 -14.15 -31.22 -10.41
C ASN A 304 -15.25 -32.09 -9.76
N ALA A 305 -16.36 -31.48 -9.40
CA ALA A 305 -17.56 -32.17 -8.93
C ALA A 305 -18.25 -32.96 -10.05
N ALA A 306 -19.19 -33.83 -9.66
CA ALA A 306 -19.96 -34.66 -10.59
C ALA A 306 -20.83 -33.83 -11.55
N ASP A 307 -21.46 -32.77 -11.04
CA ASP A 307 -22.28 -31.83 -11.79
C ASP A 307 -22.20 -30.43 -11.16
N GLU A 308 -22.83 -29.45 -11.80
CA GLU A 308 -22.81 -28.05 -11.34
C GLU A 308 -23.46 -27.87 -9.97
N GLU A 309 -24.53 -28.62 -9.67
CA GLU A 309 -25.26 -28.48 -8.41
C GLU A 309 -24.45 -29.05 -7.24
N ALA A 310 -23.83 -30.21 -7.45
CA ALA A 310 -22.85 -30.79 -6.53
C ALA A 310 -21.68 -29.82 -6.29
N ALA A 311 -21.20 -29.14 -7.34
CA ALA A 311 -20.13 -28.17 -7.21
C ALA A 311 -20.53 -27.00 -6.29
N LYS A 312 -21.74 -26.46 -6.47
CA LYS A 312 -22.28 -25.37 -5.64
C LYS A 312 -22.39 -25.80 -4.18
N GLN A 313 -22.99 -26.96 -3.93
CA GLN A 313 -23.20 -27.48 -2.57
C GLN A 313 -21.86 -27.75 -1.86
N GLU A 314 -20.90 -28.38 -2.54
CA GLU A 314 -19.57 -28.63 -1.97
C GLU A 314 -18.82 -27.32 -1.66
N ALA A 315 -18.88 -26.33 -2.56
CA ALA A 315 -18.26 -25.03 -2.33
C ALA A 315 -18.88 -24.31 -1.12
N LEU A 316 -20.20 -24.31 -0.99
CA LEU A 316 -20.90 -23.72 0.15
C LEU A 316 -20.55 -24.44 1.46
N ALA A 317 -20.63 -25.77 1.48
CA ALA A 317 -20.29 -26.57 2.65
C ALA A 317 -18.84 -26.35 3.09
N GLN A 318 -17.89 -26.30 2.15
CA GLN A 318 -16.50 -26.03 2.49
C GLN A 318 -16.29 -24.61 3.02
N CYS A 319 -17.01 -23.62 2.49
CA CYS A 319 -16.98 -22.26 3.01
C CYS A 319 -17.49 -22.21 4.46
N GLU A 320 -18.59 -22.91 4.75
CA GLU A 320 -19.22 -22.93 6.08
C GLU A 320 -18.29 -23.50 7.16
N THR A 321 -17.40 -24.45 6.80
CA THR A 321 -16.41 -24.97 7.76
C THR A 321 -15.41 -23.92 8.28
N HIS A 322 -15.21 -22.83 7.55
CA HIS A 322 -14.26 -21.76 7.88
C HIS A 322 -14.94 -20.41 8.16
N ALA A 323 -16.24 -20.30 7.91
CA ALA A 323 -17.00 -19.07 8.11
C ALA A 323 -17.27 -18.84 9.59
N ILE A 324 -17.21 -17.58 10.01
CA ILE A 324 -17.71 -17.16 11.32
C ILE A 324 -19.25 -17.15 11.29
N ALA A 325 -19.89 -17.52 12.40
CA ALA A 325 -21.35 -17.67 12.48
C ALA A 325 -22.16 -16.42 12.06
N SER A 326 -21.54 -15.23 12.06
CA SER A 326 -22.16 -13.97 11.64
C SER A 326 -22.13 -13.70 10.14
N ARG A 327 -21.52 -14.57 9.33
CA ARG A 327 -21.45 -14.41 7.87
C ARG A 327 -21.98 -15.65 7.15
N LYS A 328 -22.93 -15.44 6.25
CA LYS A 328 -23.47 -16.47 5.37
C LYS A 328 -22.50 -16.71 4.21
N CYS A 329 -22.26 -17.97 3.89
CA CYS A 329 -21.55 -18.37 2.68
C CYS A 329 -22.44 -18.21 1.45
N GLU A 330 -21.91 -17.56 0.44
CA GLU A 330 -22.60 -17.27 -0.81
C GLU A 330 -21.72 -17.63 -2.00
N LEU A 331 -22.34 -18.03 -3.11
CA LEU A 331 -21.64 -18.40 -4.32
C LEU A 331 -21.04 -17.16 -4.98
N PHE A 332 -19.72 -17.13 -5.11
CA PHE A 332 -19.03 -16.10 -5.85
C PHE A 332 -18.96 -16.40 -7.34
N ALA A 333 -18.58 -17.64 -7.70
CA ALA A 333 -18.48 -18.07 -9.09
C ALA A 333 -18.94 -19.51 -9.28
N VAL A 334 -19.54 -19.77 -10.43
CA VAL A 334 -19.88 -21.11 -10.93
C VAL A 334 -19.16 -21.29 -12.26
N GLY A 335 -18.37 -22.36 -12.38
CA GLY A 335 -17.45 -22.54 -13.50
C GLY A 335 -16.36 -21.46 -13.51
N ASN A 336 -16.31 -20.64 -14.57
CA ASN A 336 -15.42 -19.48 -14.64
C ASN A 336 -16.22 -18.16 -14.68
N THR A 337 -17.50 -18.20 -14.33
CA THR A 337 -18.40 -17.04 -14.39
C THR A 337 -18.78 -16.62 -12.99
N ILE A 338 -18.66 -15.33 -12.70
CA ILE A 338 -19.10 -14.76 -11.43
C ILE A 338 -20.63 -14.80 -11.38
N VAL A 339 -21.18 -15.36 -10.31
CA VAL A 339 -22.63 -15.38 -10.02
C VAL A 339 -22.99 -14.49 -8.83
N TRP A 340 -21.97 -13.90 -8.20
CA TRP A 340 -22.10 -12.94 -7.12
C TRP A 340 -22.91 -11.73 -7.57
N ASP A 341 -24.09 -11.55 -6.99
CA ASP A 341 -25.05 -10.52 -7.36
C ASP A 341 -24.80 -9.19 -6.64
N HIS A 342 -24.00 -9.18 -5.56
CA HIS A 342 -23.60 -7.93 -4.92
C HIS A 342 -22.55 -7.17 -5.73
N PRO A 343 -22.53 -5.84 -5.62
CA PRO A 343 -21.46 -5.06 -6.22
C PRO A 343 -20.13 -5.35 -5.51
N ALA A 344 -19.05 -5.38 -6.28
CA ALA A 344 -17.72 -5.48 -5.70
C ALA A 344 -17.51 -4.33 -4.71
N PRO A 345 -16.92 -4.56 -3.53
CA PRO A 345 -16.58 -3.49 -2.62
C PRO A 345 -15.67 -2.52 -3.35
N ARG A 346 -16.16 -1.30 -3.58
CA ARG A 346 -15.35 -0.23 -4.16
C ARG A 346 -14.39 0.25 -3.08
N ILE A 347 -13.22 -0.38 -3.05
CA ILE A 347 -12.01 0.36 -2.71
C ILE A 347 -11.99 1.51 -3.70
N ALA A 348 -11.96 2.76 -3.24
CA ALA A 348 -11.96 3.92 -4.12
C ALA A 348 -10.94 3.70 -5.27
N LYS A 349 -11.42 3.30 -6.45
CA LYS A 349 -10.56 2.99 -7.59
C LYS A 349 -9.96 4.26 -8.18
N GLU A 350 -10.43 5.44 -7.72
CA GLU A 350 -10.06 6.76 -8.25
C GLU A 350 -9.99 7.85 -7.15
N GLY A 351 -9.44 7.54 -5.96
CA GLY A 351 -9.20 8.52 -4.89
C GLY A 351 -8.49 7.86 -3.70
N PRO A 352 -7.65 8.57 -2.92
CA PRO A 352 -6.57 7.96 -2.14
C PRO A 352 -7.14 7.14 -0.99
N LEU A 353 -6.82 5.87 -0.94
CA LEU A 353 -6.71 5.24 0.37
C LEU A 353 -5.38 4.54 0.56
N ALA A 354 -4.43 4.76 -0.36
CA ALA A 354 -3.05 4.33 -0.18
C ALA A 354 -2.06 5.03 -1.14
N PRO A 355 -1.73 6.33 -0.96
CA PRO A 355 -0.36 6.77 -1.20
C PRO A 355 0.47 6.38 0.04
N ARG A 356 1.57 5.67 -0.21
CA ARG A 356 2.50 5.08 0.77
C ARG A 356 2.57 5.86 2.09
N PHE A 357 2.16 5.18 3.15
CA PHE A 357 1.88 5.72 4.47
C PHE A 357 3.01 6.60 5.00
N VAL A 358 2.74 7.90 5.09
CA VAL A 358 3.54 8.79 5.92
C VAL A 358 3.04 8.56 7.35
N LYS A 359 3.89 8.02 8.22
CA LYS A 359 3.59 7.93 9.65
C LYS A 359 3.30 9.34 10.16
N MET A 360 2.09 9.57 10.66
CA MET A 360 1.68 10.87 11.19
C MET A 360 1.75 10.90 12.72
N ALA A 361 1.26 9.83 13.34
CA ALA A 361 1.25 9.65 14.79
C ALA A 361 1.20 8.16 15.12
N THR A 362 1.42 7.81 16.38
CA THR A 362 1.11 6.47 16.90
C THR A 362 -0.32 6.47 17.45
N VAL A 363 -1.06 5.40 17.27
CA VAL A 363 -2.43 5.23 17.77
C VAL A 363 -2.46 5.35 19.31
N GLY A 364 -3.26 6.28 19.84
CA GLY A 364 -3.52 6.53 21.27
C GLY A 364 -4.84 7.30 21.51
N GLU A 365 -5.17 7.62 22.77
CA GLU A 365 -6.47 8.23 23.19
C GLU A 365 -6.80 9.54 22.43
N ASP A 366 -5.80 10.35 22.06
CA ASP A 366 -6.00 11.62 21.33
C ASP A 366 -5.98 11.46 19.80
N SER A 367 -5.78 10.24 19.28
CA SER A 367 -5.36 10.03 17.88
C SER A 367 -6.49 9.67 16.91
N VAL A 368 -7.68 9.30 17.38
CA VAL A 368 -8.87 9.04 16.53
C VAL A 368 -10.02 10.02 16.86
N PRO A 369 -9.92 11.28 16.39
CA PRO A 369 -10.64 12.43 16.95
C PRO A 369 -12.11 12.57 16.50
N PHE A 370 -12.69 11.57 15.84
CA PHE A 370 -14.05 11.61 15.28
C PHE A 370 -15.00 10.59 15.95
N MET A 371 -14.69 10.17 17.17
CA MET A 371 -15.47 9.17 17.94
C MET A 371 -15.83 9.68 19.34
N SER A 372 -16.88 9.10 19.94
CA SER A 372 -17.17 9.29 21.36
C SER A 372 -16.17 8.53 22.25
N ASP A 373 -15.80 9.11 23.39
CA ASP A 373 -14.75 8.60 24.29
C ASP A 373 -14.90 7.11 24.63
N GLU A 374 -16.13 6.65 24.89
CA GLU A 374 -16.43 5.26 25.29
C GLU A 374 -16.21 4.24 24.16
N ALA A 375 -16.67 4.56 22.94
CA ALA A 375 -16.53 3.70 21.76
C ALA A 375 -15.10 3.73 21.21
N HIS A 376 -14.46 4.91 21.32
CA HIS A 376 -13.08 5.17 20.97
C HIS A 376 -12.13 4.30 21.79
N LYS A 377 -12.28 4.30 23.12
CA LYS A 377 -11.43 3.54 24.04
C LYS A 377 -11.54 2.04 23.84
N LYS A 378 -12.75 1.50 23.69
CA LYS A 378 -12.98 0.05 23.54
C LYS A 378 -12.35 -0.52 22.27
N ILE A 379 -12.51 0.17 21.14
CA ILE A 379 -12.01 -0.31 19.84
C ILE A 379 -10.49 -0.13 19.74
N LEU A 380 -9.94 0.98 20.26
CA LEU A 380 -8.50 1.17 20.30
C LEU A 380 -7.80 0.18 21.22
N ASP A 381 -8.37 -0.10 22.39
CA ASP A 381 -7.79 -1.08 23.33
C ASP A 381 -7.75 -2.50 22.75
N GLU A 382 -8.74 -2.88 21.93
CA GLU A 382 -8.74 -4.13 21.19
C GLU A 382 -7.70 -4.11 20.06
N TYR A 383 -7.71 -3.05 19.23
CA TYR A 383 -6.82 -2.90 18.09
C TYR A 383 -5.33 -2.91 18.49
N MET A 384 -4.98 -2.24 19.59
CA MET A 384 -3.59 -2.19 20.06
C MET A 384 -3.06 -3.55 20.53
N LYS A 385 -3.94 -4.46 20.98
CA LYS A 385 -3.58 -5.82 21.40
C LYS A 385 -3.45 -6.79 20.22
N MET A 386 -3.88 -6.41 19.02
CA MET A 386 -3.80 -7.25 17.83
C MET A 386 -2.37 -7.34 17.31
N SER A 387 -2.02 -8.52 16.79
CA SER A 387 -0.76 -8.76 16.11
C SER A 387 -0.72 -8.07 14.74
N SER A 388 0.47 -7.58 14.37
CA SER A 388 0.75 -7.07 13.04
C SER A 388 0.98 -8.19 12.02
N PRO A 389 0.74 -7.95 10.71
CA PRO A 389 0.22 -6.71 10.14
C PRO A 389 -1.28 -6.53 10.43
N LYS A 390 -1.65 -5.29 10.74
CA LYS A 390 -3.03 -4.85 11.03
C LYS A 390 -3.30 -3.50 10.37
N ALA A 391 -4.55 -3.22 10.05
CA ALA A 391 -4.97 -1.91 9.56
C ALA A 391 -6.36 -1.57 10.10
N MET A 392 -6.58 -0.28 10.34
CA MET A 392 -7.82 0.29 10.84
C MET A 392 -8.39 1.23 9.79
N VAL A 393 -9.70 1.14 9.56
CA VAL A 393 -10.43 1.96 8.61
C VAL A 393 -11.68 2.54 9.29
N ALA A 394 -12.18 3.67 8.80
CA ALA A 394 -13.39 4.31 9.27
C ALA A 394 -14.41 4.38 8.13
N GLY A 395 -15.61 3.84 8.35
CA GLY A 395 -16.75 4.07 7.47
C GLY A 395 -17.30 5.49 7.63
N PRO A 396 -18.10 5.98 6.66
CA PRO A 396 -18.58 7.37 6.59
C PRO A 396 -19.38 7.84 7.81
N TYR A 397 -19.92 6.91 8.61
CA TYR A 397 -20.65 7.20 9.84
C TYR A 397 -19.76 7.13 11.10
N GLY A 398 -18.43 7.16 10.95
CA GLY A 398 -17.47 7.09 12.05
C GLY A 398 -17.29 5.69 12.65
N ARG A 399 -17.94 4.66 12.09
CA ARG A 399 -17.74 3.27 12.51
C ARG A 399 -16.35 2.81 12.09
N LEU A 400 -15.54 2.39 13.07
CA LEU A 400 -14.26 1.76 12.79
C LEU A 400 -14.42 0.29 12.42
N ASP A 401 -13.55 -0.13 11.52
CA ASP A 401 -13.33 -1.50 11.12
C ASP A 401 -11.83 -1.77 11.08
N TYR A 402 -11.43 -3.02 11.22
CA TYR A 402 -10.03 -3.39 11.14
C TYR A 402 -9.86 -4.76 10.50
N ALA A 403 -8.68 -4.98 9.93
CA ALA A 403 -8.23 -6.29 9.48
C ALA A 403 -6.86 -6.58 10.09
N MET A 404 -6.60 -7.87 10.35
CA MET A 404 -5.34 -8.38 10.88
C MET A 404 -5.06 -9.77 10.29
N GLY A 405 -3.81 -10.24 10.44
CA GLY A 405 -3.43 -11.62 10.14
C GLY A 405 -2.32 -11.74 9.10
N ALA A 406 -2.20 -12.94 8.50
CA ALA A 406 -1.15 -13.23 7.52
C ALA A 406 -1.38 -12.51 6.18
N GLY A 407 -0.30 -11.98 5.58
CA GLY A 407 -0.32 -11.25 4.31
C GLY A 407 0.71 -10.11 4.29
N SER A 408 0.75 -9.35 3.19
CA SER A 408 1.47 -8.07 3.15
C SER A 408 0.65 -6.96 3.80
N THR A 409 1.30 -5.86 4.16
CA THR A 409 0.61 -4.64 4.63
C THR A 409 -0.45 -4.18 3.63
N ASP A 410 -0.12 -4.19 2.34
CA ASP A 410 -1.06 -3.83 1.26
C ASP A 410 -2.28 -4.77 1.21
N ASP A 411 -2.08 -6.06 1.47
CA ASP A 411 -3.15 -7.05 1.53
C ASP A 411 -4.12 -6.76 2.69
N ILE A 412 -3.57 -6.47 3.87
CA ILE A 412 -4.36 -6.15 5.06
C ILE A 412 -5.17 -4.86 4.86
N ILE A 413 -4.56 -3.84 4.26
CA ILE A 413 -5.23 -2.57 3.98
C ILE A 413 -6.35 -2.75 2.98
N ARG A 414 -6.07 -3.45 1.87
CA ARG A 414 -7.08 -3.78 0.86
C ARG A 414 -8.26 -4.51 1.51
N ARG A 415 -7.99 -5.52 2.35
CA ARG A 415 -9.04 -6.30 3.03
C ARG A 415 -9.83 -5.46 4.03
N ALA A 416 -9.18 -4.63 4.84
CA ALA A 416 -9.86 -3.72 5.76
C ALA A 416 -10.81 -2.78 5.02
N LEU A 417 -10.33 -2.16 3.94
CA LEU A 417 -11.12 -1.28 3.09
C LEU A 417 -12.30 -2.00 2.42
N GLN A 418 -12.07 -3.20 1.87
CA GLN A 418 -13.13 -4.00 1.26
C GLN A 418 -14.20 -4.39 2.28
N MET A 419 -13.80 -4.90 3.44
CA MET A 419 -14.74 -5.33 4.48
C MET A 419 -15.56 -4.18 5.04
N CYS A 420 -14.95 -3.00 5.21
CA CYS A 420 -15.66 -1.82 5.65
C CYS A 420 -16.61 -1.31 4.56
N ALA A 421 -16.15 -1.23 3.31
CA ALA A 421 -16.96 -0.71 2.21
C ALA A 421 -18.16 -1.61 1.89
N ASP A 422 -17.97 -2.92 1.98
CA ASP A 422 -19.02 -3.92 1.87
C ASP A 422 -20.13 -3.70 2.91
N ARG A 423 -19.74 -3.48 4.17
CA ARG A 423 -20.70 -3.25 5.26
C ARG A 423 -21.35 -1.88 5.23
N ALA A 424 -20.57 -0.85 4.93
CA ALA A 424 -21.03 0.54 4.92
C ALA A 424 -21.81 0.89 3.65
N HIS A 425 -21.73 0.03 2.64
CA HIS A 425 -22.14 0.30 1.28
C HIS A 425 -21.61 1.65 0.75
N LEU A 426 -20.42 2.06 1.18
CA LEU A 426 -19.79 3.35 0.86
C LEU A 426 -18.27 3.23 1.05
N PRO A 427 -17.44 4.03 0.36
CA PRO A 427 -15.99 4.02 0.56
C PRO A 427 -15.61 4.34 2.02
N CYS A 428 -14.60 3.65 2.54
CA CYS A 428 -14.09 3.85 3.90
C CYS A 428 -12.73 4.54 3.91
N LEU A 429 -12.44 5.33 4.94
CA LEU A 429 -11.17 6.00 5.14
C LEU A 429 -10.15 5.08 5.81
N LEU A 430 -8.89 5.07 5.37
CA LEU A 430 -7.83 4.35 6.07
C LEU A 430 -7.30 5.19 7.23
N VAL A 431 -7.47 4.71 8.45
CA VAL A 431 -7.13 5.45 9.68
C VAL A 431 -5.70 5.12 10.13
N ALA A 432 -5.39 3.83 10.26
CA ALA A 432 -4.12 3.37 10.78
C ALA A 432 -3.59 2.12 10.07
N VAL A 433 -2.28 1.95 10.09
CA VAL A 433 -1.55 0.77 9.59
C VAL A 433 -0.52 0.38 10.64
N GLY A 434 -0.58 -0.85 11.12
CA GLY A 434 0.13 -1.25 12.34
C GLY A 434 -0.35 -0.40 13.51
N ASP A 435 0.58 0.19 14.24
CA ASP A 435 0.28 1.13 15.34
C ASP A 435 0.36 2.59 14.88
N ASP A 436 0.54 2.85 13.58
CA ASP A 436 0.72 4.20 13.06
C ASP A 436 -0.58 4.73 12.44
N VAL A 437 -1.00 5.92 12.86
CA VAL A 437 -2.07 6.70 12.21
C VAL A 437 -1.51 7.30 10.93
N VAL A 438 -2.23 7.08 9.83
CA VAL A 438 -1.82 7.45 8.47
C VAL A 438 -2.75 8.48 7.82
N THR A 439 -3.88 8.75 8.46
CA THR A 439 -4.85 9.75 8.00
C THR A 439 -4.52 11.14 8.54
N ARG A 440 -4.61 12.16 7.68
CA ARG A 440 -4.42 13.57 8.06
C ARG A 440 -5.66 14.12 8.74
N VAL A 441 -5.57 14.32 10.05
CA VAL A 441 -6.62 14.99 10.84
C VAL A 441 -6.43 16.52 10.75
N PRO A 442 -7.48 17.30 10.45
CA PRO A 442 -7.47 18.76 10.55
C PRO A 442 -7.04 19.24 11.95
N GLN A 443 -6.07 20.15 12.02
CA GLN A 443 -5.61 20.76 13.27
C GLN A 443 -6.32 22.08 13.57
N THR A 444 -6.85 22.74 12.54
CA THR A 444 -7.42 24.09 12.71
C THR A 444 -8.87 24.07 13.20
N MET A 445 -9.62 23.00 12.92
CA MET A 445 -11.02 22.84 13.31
C MET A 445 -11.28 21.37 13.68
N PRO A 446 -12.03 21.11 14.77
CA PRO A 446 -12.28 19.73 15.22
C PRO A 446 -13.18 19.00 14.21
N PRO A 447 -12.83 17.76 13.83
CA PRO A 447 -13.69 16.95 12.97
C PRO A 447 -14.98 16.58 13.71
N GLN A 448 -16.09 16.56 12.97
CA GLN A 448 -17.43 16.18 13.47
C GLN A 448 -17.92 14.86 12.87
N GLY A 449 -17.24 14.38 11.82
CA GLY A 449 -17.61 13.19 11.07
C GLY A 449 -16.91 13.17 9.72
N LEU A 450 -17.19 12.16 8.89
CA LEU A 450 -16.67 12.09 7.54
C LEU A 450 -17.62 12.76 6.54
N VAL A 451 -17.05 13.36 5.49
CA VAL A 451 -17.81 13.93 4.39
C VAL A 451 -18.46 12.79 3.61
N ASN A 452 -19.79 12.80 3.52
CA ASN A 452 -20.51 11.92 2.61
C ASN A 452 -20.52 12.54 1.21
N MET A 453 -19.64 12.05 0.33
CA MET A 453 -19.51 12.54 -1.06
C MET A 453 -20.68 12.09 -1.97
N GLU A 454 -21.57 11.22 -1.49
CA GLU A 454 -22.73 10.68 -2.23
C GLU A 454 -24.09 11.08 -1.60
N GLY A 455 -24.11 11.82 -0.49
CA GLY A 455 -25.32 12.19 0.27
C GLY A 455 -25.77 13.65 0.16
N GLN A 456 -26.87 13.99 0.85
CA GLN A 456 -27.73 15.20 0.74
C GLN A 456 -27.06 16.60 0.87
N ASN A 457 -25.73 16.71 1.00
CA ASN A 457 -24.98 17.98 1.01
C ASN A 457 -23.98 18.04 -0.16
N VAL A 458 -24.53 17.95 -1.36
CA VAL A 458 -23.80 17.66 -2.59
C VAL A 458 -22.92 18.82 -3.06
N LEU A 459 -21.59 18.60 -3.10
CA LEU A 459 -20.74 19.26 -4.09
C LEU A 459 -21.20 18.85 -5.50
N PRO A 460 -21.46 19.79 -6.42
CA PRO A 460 -21.85 19.44 -7.79
C PRO A 460 -20.82 18.51 -8.43
N ALA A 461 -21.25 17.62 -9.33
CA ALA A 461 -20.40 16.56 -9.89
C ALA A 461 -19.09 17.11 -10.51
N SER A 462 -19.15 18.29 -11.12
CA SER A 462 -17.99 19.02 -11.66
C SER A 462 -16.96 19.43 -10.59
N ALA A 463 -17.40 19.62 -9.36
CA ALA A 463 -16.60 20.07 -8.22
C ALA A 463 -16.04 18.90 -7.38
N ARG A 464 -16.34 17.64 -7.73
CA ARG A 464 -15.82 16.47 -7.00
C ARG A 464 -14.43 16.05 -7.46
N GLN A 465 -14.04 16.41 -8.69
CA GLN A 465 -12.77 15.99 -9.30
C GLN A 465 -11.55 16.52 -8.53
N GLU A 466 -11.57 17.80 -8.13
CA GLU A 466 -10.45 18.42 -7.43
C GLU A 466 -10.19 17.82 -6.05
N PRO A 467 -11.18 17.66 -5.16
CA PRO A 467 -11.00 16.94 -3.90
C PRO A 467 -10.50 15.51 -4.12
N MET A 468 -11.04 14.79 -5.11
CA MET A 468 -10.61 13.42 -5.41
C MET A 468 -9.15 13.36 -5.88
N LYS A 469 -8.73 14.30 -6.71
CA LYS A 469 -7.34 14.43 -7.19
C LYS A 469 -6.39 14.85 -6.08
N ALA A 470 -6.72 15.90 -5.33
CA ALA A 470 -5.90 16.38 -4.20
C ALA A 470 -5.74 15.29 -3.16
N ALA A 471 -6.81 14.56 -2.89
CA ALA A 471 -6.76 13.37 -2.08
C ALA A 471 -5.77 12.36 -2.72
N ALA A 472 -5.92 11.99 -4.01
CA ALA A 472 -5.05 10.99 -4.67
C ALA A 472 -3.56 11.33 -4.54
N GLU A 473 -3.24 12.61 -4.54
CA GLU A 473 -1.90 13.19 -4.41
C GLU A 473 -1.45 13.41 -2.96
N ASN A 474 -2.25 13.01 -1.97
CA ASN A 474 -2.03 13.25 -0.53
C ASN A 474 -1.85 14.74 -0.18
N SER A 475 -2.53 15.62 -0.90
CA SER A 475 -2.60 17.05 -0.64
C SER A 475 -3.79 17.37 0.26
N TRP A 476 -3.71 18.49 0.98
CA TRP A 476 -4.85 19.02 1.71
C TRP A 476 -5.91 19.53 0.74
N TYR A 477 -7.18 19.35 1.09
CA TYR A 477 -8.27 20.08 0.47
C TYR A 477 -9.21 20.65 1.55
N ALA A 478 -9.91 21.72 1.24
CA ALA A 478 -10.94 22.29 2.10
C ALA A 478 -12.15 22.69 1.26
N LEU A 479 -13.32 22.64 1.89
CA LEU A 479 -14.59 23.03 1.29
C LEU A 479 -15.16 24.19 2.11
N ALA A 480 -15.46 25.28 1.42
CA ALA A 480 -16.19 26.42 1.95
C ALA A 480 -17.59 26.48 1.34
N ARG A 481 -18.57 26.90 2.13
CA ARG A 481 -19.95 27.11 1.68
C ARG A 481 -20.58 28.33 2.35
N ASP A 482 -21.42 29.05 1.61
CA ASP A 482 -22.30 30.08 2.16
C ASP A 482 -23.71 29.52 2.48
N ALA A 483 -24.59 30.36 3.04
CA ALA A 483 -25.99 30.00 3.27
C ALA A 483 -26.81 29.83 1.97
N GLY A 484 -26.35 30.42 0.86
CA GLY A 484 -27.01 30.38 -0.45
C GLY A 484 -26.71 29.12 -1.27
N GLY A 485 -25.78 28.27 -0.83
CA GLY A 485 -25.35 27.08 -1.57
C GLY A 485 -24.18 27.30 -2.53
N THR A 486 -23.54 28.47 -2.49
CA THR A 486 -22.29 28.73 -3.20
C THR A 486 -21.15 27.98 -2.53
N PHE A 487 -20.34 27.28 -3.31
CA PHE A 487 -19.20 26.51 -2.83
C PHE A 487 -17.87 27.06 -3.32
N GLY A 488 -16.85 26.93 -2.49
CA GLY A 488 -15.45 27.08 -2.85
C GLY A 488 -14.63 25.88 -2.40
N ILE A 489 -13.64 25.53 -3.20
CA ILE A 489 -12.71 24.43 -3.02
C ILE A 489 -11.31 25.01 -3.03
N GLY A 490 -10.52 24.59 -2.06
CA GLY A 490 -9.11 24.89 -2.02
C GLY A 490 -8.34 23.60 -1.90
N THR A 491 -7.29 23.47 -2.70
CA THR A 491 -6.34 22.35 -2.63
C THR A 491 -4.95 22.92 -2.36
N SER A 492 -4.15 22.22 -1.56
CA SER A 492 -2.79 22.64 -1.26
C SER A 492 -1.93 21.45 -0.87
N SER A 493 -0.78 21.31 -1.54
CA SER A 493 0.29 20.41 -1.14
C SER A 493 1.14 20.99 0.01
N ILE A 494 1.04 22.30 0.26
CA ILE A 494 1.87 23.06 1.21
C ILE A 494 1.33 22.91 2.64
N GLY A 495 0.01 22.92 2.83
CA GLY A 495 -0.57 22.88 4.17
C GLY A 495 -2.08 23.07 4.24
N GLU A 496 -2.63 22.78 5.43
CA GLU A 496 -4.06 22.86 5.75
C GLU A 496 -4.60 24.28 5.62
N LYS A 497 -3.86 25.27 6.12
CA LYS A 497 -4.29 26.68 6.14
C LYS A 497 -4.41 27.26 4.74
N GLU A 498 -3.52 26.87 3.85
CA GLU A 498 -3.49 27.30 2.46
C GLU A 498 -4.71 26.75 1.71
N ALA A 499 -5.05 25.48 1.94
CA ALA A 499 -6.27 24.88 1.40
C ALA A 499 -7.52 25.61 1.91
N ILE A 500 -7.60 25.92 3.21
CA ILE A 500 -8.70 26.69 3.82
C ILE A 500 -8.84 28.06 3.18
N ASN A 501 -7.73 28.79 3.07
CA ASN A 501 -7.72 30.15 2.52
C ASN A 501 -8.14 30.16 1.05
N ALA A 502 -7.66 29.20 0.26
CA ALA A 502 -8.07 29.03 -1.14
C ALA A 502 -9.57 28.73 -1.26
N ALA A 503 -10.11 27.82 -0.43
CA ALA A 503 -11.53 27.48 -0.44
C ALA A 503 -12.41 28.70 -0.13
N LEU A 504 -12.06 29.49 0.89
CA LEU A 504 -12.79 30.70 1.26
C LEU A 504 -12.69 31.78 0.17
N ALA A 505 -11.52 31.95 -0.44
CA ALA A 505 -11.32 32.90 -1.53
C ALA A 505 -12.18 32.53 -2.75
N GLU A 506 -12.20 31.25 -3.12
CA GLU A 506 -12.99 30.79 -4.25
C GLU A 506 -14.50 30.94 -4.00
N CYS A 507 -14.98 30.56 -2.80
CA CYS A 507 -16.39 30.74 -2.42
C CYS A 507 -16.83 32.20 -2.51
N ARG A 508 -15.99 33.14 -2.05
CA ARG A 508 -16.24 34.58 -2.14
C ARG A 508 -16.29 35.05 -3.59
N SER A 509 -15.35 34.59 -4.42
CA SER A 509 -15.27 34.97 -5.84
C SER A 509 -16.49 34.51 -6.65
N LYS A 510 -17.12 33.40 -6.24
CA LYS A 510 -18.33 32.83 -6.86
C LYS A 510 -19.64 33.45 -6.35
N GLY A 511 -19.57 34.54 -5.57
CA GLY A 511 -20.74 35.31 -5.13
C GLY A 511 -21.18 35.06 -3.69
N GLY A 512 -20.46 34.23 -2.90
CA GLY A 512 -20.87 33.88 -1.54
C GLY A 512 -20.62 34.95 -0.45
N GLY A 513 -20.04 36.10 -0.82
CA GLY A 513 -19.84 37.23 0.09
C GLY A 513 -19.08 36.88 1.38
N THR A 514 -19.31 37.63 2.46
CA THR A 514 -18.67 37.39 3.77
C THR A 514 -19.25 36.17 4.52
N GLY A 515 -20.30 35.54 4.00
CA GLY A 515 -20.99 34.40 4.62
C GLY A 515 -20.36 33.03 4.36
N CYS A 516 -19.28 32.95 3.58
CA CYS A 516 -18.56 31.70 3.32
C CYS A 516 -17.87 31.19 4.59
N THR A 517 -18.23 29.97 5.01
CA THR A 517 -17.65 29.25 6.15
C THR A 517 -17.10 27.91 5.72
N ILE A 518 -16.08 27.40 6.42
CA ILE A 518 -15.54 26.06 6.14
C ILE A 518 -16.53 25.00 6.63
N SER A 519 -16.89 24.09 5.73
CA SER A 519 -17.75 22.94 6.01
C SER A 519 -16.97 21.62 6.10
N ALA A 520 -15.81 21.53 5.43
CA ALA A 520 -14.97 20.34 5.47
C ALA A 520 -13.48 20.65 5.25
N ILE A 521 -12.62 19.82 5.83
CA ILE A 521 -11.17 19.82 5.62
C ILE A 521 -10.73 18.36 5.45
N GLY A 522 -10.12 18.05 4.31
CA GLY A 522 -9.86 16.67 3.91
C GLY A 522 -11.16 15.85 3.93
N PRO A 523 -11.11 14.56 4.31
CA PRO A 523 -12.30 13.72 4.35
C PRO A 523 -13.24 14.06 5.53
N PHE A 524 -12.96 15.09 6.32
CA PHE A 524 -13.69 15.40 7.55
C PHE A 524 -14.62 16.60 7.40
N MET A 525 -15.86 16.43 7.86
CA MET A 525 -16.71 17.57 8.19
C MET A 525 -16.14 18.26 9.43
N VAL A 526 -16.13 19.58 9.43
CA VAL A 526 -15.61 20.36 10.55
C VAL A 526 -16.65 21.36 11.03
N LYS A 527 -16.63 21.66 12.33
CA LYS A 527 -17.46 22.73 12.87
C LYS A 527 -16.76 24.07 12.63
N PRO A 528 -17.46 25.12 12.17
CA PRO A 528 -16.90 26.46 12.12
C PRO A 528 -16.35 26.85 13.49
N LYS A 529 -15.20 27.50 13.54
CA LYS A 529 -14.72 28.14 14.77
C LYS A 529 -15.76 29.21 15.18
N SER A 530 -16.37 28.99 16.34
CA SER A 530 -17.33 29.91 16.99
C SER A 530 -16.69 31.24 17.35
#